data_AF-A0AAV8XGE3-F1
#
_entry.id   AF-A0AAV8XGE3-F1
#
_cell.length_a   1.000
_cell.length_b   1.000
_cell.length_c   1.000
_cell.angle_alpha   90.00
_cell.angle_beta   90.00
_cell.angle_gamma   90.00
#
_symmetry.space_group_name_H-M   'P 1'
#
loop_
_entity.id
_entity.type
_entity.pdbx_description
1 polymer ?
#
loop_
_entity_poly.entity_id
_entity_poly.type
_entity_poly.pdbx_seq_one_letter_code
_entity_poly.pdbx_strand_id
1 'polypeptide(L)'
;MHEKRLWPNLVFVLFGLLGCVVIWQTILSPSSSSGNFHLNTVYTLYTQNSTGFIYPMHQLPVTDYNQLIDLNFSFTILNLVCNESSPLLLVLIHSSPENFSKRKTIRETWGKGSDNVKILFMIGSVNSSDLQKTLEDENTIYNDFIQGSFLDTYRNITYKHVMVFKYVIYHCSKARYILKTDDDVFVNMPAMKNFLTVDLSPYGATRMLLCTPRKHTKVPRTYRSKWRVSFTEYPNRSYPTYCPASRSELQ
;
A
#
# COMPACT_ATOMS: atom_id res chain seq x y z
N MET A 1 7.17 -2.42 85.05
CA MET A 1 5.96 -1.80 84.47
C MET A 1 6.36 -0.96 83.26
N HIS A 2 6.41 -1.57 82.07
CA HIS A 2 6.11 -0.96 80.76
C HIS A 2 6.47 -1.97 79.67
N GLU A 3 5.53 -2.84 79.37
CA GLU A 3 5.53 -3.66 78.18
C GLU A 3 5.40 -2.72 76.97
N LYS A 4 6.47 -2.60 76.16
CA LYS A 4 6.44 -1.79 74.94
C LYS A 4 5.52 -2.49 73.95
N ARG A 5 4.25 -2.07 73.93
CA ARG A 5 3.21 -2.50 72.99
C ARG A 5 3.71 -2.29 71.55
N LEU A 6 4.19 -3.36 70.92
CA LEU A 6 4.63 -3.43 69.50
C LEU A 6 3.47 -3.32 68.48
N TRP A 7 2.24 -3.16 68.97
CA TRP A 7 1.02 -3.18 68.18
C TRP A 7 0.79 -1.98 67.23
N PRO A 8 1.22 -0.73 67.50
CA PRO A 8 0.93 0.37 66.59
C PRO A 8 1.67 0.23 65.25
N ASN A 9 2.94 -0.21 65.27
CA ASN A 9 3.74 -0.35 64.05
C ASN A 9 3.25 -1.49 63.14
N LEU A 10 2.77 -2.59 63.73
CA LEU A 10 2.17 -3.71 63.00
C LEU A 10 0.86 -3.32 62.31
N VAL A 11 0.05 -2.49 62.97
CA VAL A 11 -1.21 -1.98 62.40
C VAL A 11 -0.94 -1.06 61.21
N PHE A 12 0.05 -0.17 61.29
CA PHE A 12 0.42 0.69 60.15
C PHE A 12 0.94 -0.10 58.94
N VAL A 13 1.73 -1.14 59.17
CA VAL A 13 2.22 -2.02 58.09
C VAL A 13 1.07 -2.82 57.45
N LEU A 14 0.13 -3.32 58.26
CA LEU A 14 -1.07 -4.00 57.77
C LEU A 14 -1.97 -3.09 56.92
N PHE A 15 -2.21 -1.85 57.35
CA PHE A 15 -2.97 -0.88 56.55
C PHE A 15 -2.26 -0.49 55.26
N GLY A 16 -0.92 -0.37 55.29
CA GLY A 16 -0.13 -0.12 54.08
C GLY A 16 -0.21 -1.27 53.08
N LEU A 17 -0.11 -2.52 53.54
CA LEU A 17 -0.24 -3.71 52.70
C LEU A 17 -1.66 -3.88 52.12
N LEU A 18 -2.69 -3.65 52.93
CA LEU A 18 -4.09 -3.63 52.47
C LEU A 18 -4.33 -2.55 51.40
N GLY A 19 -3.77 -1.35 51.60
CA GLY A 19 -3.82 -0.27 50.60
C GLY A 19 -3.17 -0.69 49.28
N CYS A 20 -1.98 -1.29 49.33
CA CYS A 20 -1.30 -1.79 48.13
C CYS A 20 -2.07 -2.91 47.42
N VAL A 21 -2.71 -3.83 48.15
CA VAL A 21 -3.52 -4.90 47.55
C VAL A 21 -4.78 -4.34 46.90
N VAL A 22 -5.44 -3.35 47.51
CA VAL A 22 -6.62 -2.70 46.91
C VAL A 22 -6.22 -1.92 45.65
N ILE A 23 -5.10 -1.20 45.66
CA ILE A 23 -4.57 -0.50 44.48
C ILE A 23 -4.16 -1.50 43.39
N TRP A 24 -3.57 -2.62 43.75
CA TRP A 24 -3.24 -3.70 42.82
C TRP A 24 -4.51 -4.31 42.19
N GLN A 25 -5.56 -4.56 42.99
CA GLN A 25 -6.83 -5.08 42.50
C GLN A 25 -7.57 -4.10 41.58
N THR A 26 -7.45 -2.79 41.80
CA THR A 26 -8.07 -1.78 40.92
C THR A 26 -7.27 -1.53 39.63
N ILE A 27 -5.94 -1.71 39.65
CA ILE A 27 -5.08 -1.54 38.47
C ILE A 27 -5.09 -2.79 37.56
N LEU A 28 -5.19 -4.00 38.13
CA LEU A 28 -5.11 -5.27 37.38
C LEU A 28 -6.47 -5.94 37.09
N SER A 29 -7.58 -5.38 37.58
CA SER A 29 -8.91 -5.80 37.13
C SER A 29 -9.36 -4.86 36.02
N PRO A 30 -9.19 -5.22 34.73
CA PRO A 30 -9.86 -4.47 33.69
C PRO A 30 -11.35 -4.63 33.93
N SER A 31 -12.05 -3.52 34.13
CA SER A 31 -13.50 -3.51 34.08
C SER A 31 -13.91 -4.07 32.72
N SER A 32 -14.46 -5.29 32.73
CA SER A 32 -15.17 -5.87 31.59
C SER A 32 -16.46 -5.08 31.40
N SER A 33 -16.31 -3.86 30.90
CA SER A 33 -17.38 -3.20 30.20
C SER A 33 -17.63 -4.04 28.96
N SER A 34 -18.66 -4.87 29.01
CA SER A 34 -19.39 -5.39 27.86
C SER A 34 -20.05 -4.21 27.13
N GLY A 35 -19.24 -3.25 26.69
CA GLY A 35 -19.62 -2.35 25.64
C GLY A 35 -19.77 -3.20 24.39
N ASN A 36 -20.98 -3.27 23.86
CA ASN A 36 -21.17 -3.65 22.46
C ASN A 36 -20.18 -2.82 21.65
N PHE A 37 -19.08 -3.44 21.20
CA PHE A 37 -18.23 -2.88 20.17
C PHE A 37 -19.10 -2.87 18.91
N HIS A 38 -19.89 -1.81 18.75
CA HIS A 38 -20.23 -1.35 17.44
C HIS A 38 -18.89 -1.18 16.74
N LEU A 39 -18.63 -2.04 15.75
CA LEU A 39 -17.57 -1.82 14.78
C LEU A 39 -17.82 -0.44 14.20
N ASN A 40 -17.18 0.58 14.77
CA ASN A 40 -17.09 1.88 14.15
C ASN A 40 -16.37 1.61 12.83
N THR A 41 -17.13 1.51 11.74
CA THR A 41 -16.58 1.40 10.40
C THR A 41 -15.58 2.55 10.24
N VAL A 42 -14.28 2.22 10.29
CA VAL A 42 -13.16 3.18 10.22
C VAL A 42 -13.10 3.85 8.84
N TYR A 43 -13.87 3.34 7.88
CA TYR A 43 -13.95 3.80 6.52
C TYR A 43 -15.42 4.09 6.14
N THR A 44 -15.63 5.20 5.45
CA THR A 44 -16.91 5.51 4.80
C THR A 44 -16.78 5.15 3.33
N LEU A 45 -17.57 4.18 2.86
CA LEU A 45 -17.63 3.81 1.45
C LEU A 45 -18.51 4.82 0.71
N TYR A 46 -17.88 5.68 -0.08
CA TYR A 46 -18.60 6.51 -1.03
C TYR A 46 -18.69 5.76 -2.36
N THR A 47 -19.80 5.06 -2.58
CA THR A 47 -20.12 4.52 -3.90
C THR A 47 -20.60 5.68 -4.76
N GLN A 48 -19.88 5.98 -5.84
CA GLN A 48 -20.47 6.74 -6.93
C GLN A 48 -20.95 5.74 -7.98
N ASN A 49 -22.20 5.87 -8.41
CA ASN A 49 -22.66 5.27 -9.66
C ASN A 49 -21.88 5.94 -10.81
N SER A 50 -20.66 5.46 -11.03
CA SER A 50 -19.96 5.72 -12.27
C SER A 50 -20.69 4.93 -13.34
N THR A 51 -21.11 5.59 -14.41
CA THR A 51 -21.33 4.95 -15.70
C THR A 51 -19.95 4.46 -16.13
N GLY A 52 -19.54 3.31 -15.58
CA GLY A 52 -18.19 2.79 -15.73
C GLY A 52 -17.86 2.71 -17.21
N PHE A 53 -16.71 3.28 -17.59
CA PHE A 53 -16.16 3.03 -18.90
C PHE A 53 -15.87 1.52 -18.99
N ILE A 54 -16.71 0.80 -19.71
CA ILE A 54 -16.46 -0.60 -20.07
C ILE A 54 -15.56 -0.52 -21.30
N TYR A 55 -14.24 -0.49 -21.10
CA TYR A 55 -13.29 -0.78 -22.15
C TYR A 55 -12.95 -2.27 -22.05
N PRO A 56 -13.69 -3.16 -22.73
CA PRO A 56 -13.34 -4.56 -22.73
C PRO A 56 -11.93 -4.70 -23.32
N MET A 57 -11.13 -5.58 -22.71
CA MET A 57 -9.75 -5.84 -23.12
C MET A 57 -9.57 -6.12 -24.62
N HIS A 58 -10.56 -6.74 -25.26
CA HIS A 58 -10.58 -7.02 -26.70
C HIS A 58 -10.65 -5.76 -27.59
N GLN A 59 -10.92 -4.58 -27.04
CA GLN A 59 -10.92 -3.31 -27.77
C GLN A 59 -9.58 -2.58 -27.70
N LEU A 60 -8.60 -3.08 -26.94
CA LEU A 60 -7.27 -2.50 -26.96
C LEU A 60 -6.60 -2.76 -28.32
N PRO A 61 -5.87 -1.76 -28.87
CA PRO A 61 -5.09 -1.96 -30.08
C PRO A 61 -4.13 -3.14 -29.94
N VAL A 62 -3.86 -3.86 -31.03
CA VAL A 62 -2.87 -4.96 -31.05
C VAL A 62 -1.49 -4.48 -30.59
N THR A 63 -1.18 -3.21 -30.83
CA THR A 63 0.07 -2.57 -30.41
C THR A 63 0.10 -2.12 -28.96
N ASP A 64 -1.02 -2.20 -28.22
CA ASP A 64 -1.10 -1.70 -26.84
C ASP A 64 -0.03 -2.35 -25.95
N TYR A 65 0.22 -3.65 -26.09
CA TYR A 65 1.24 -4.33 -25.29
C TYR A 65 2.64 -3.68 -25.41
N ASN A 66 2.99 -3.18 -26.59
CA ASN A 66 4.31 -2.61 -26.90
C ASN A 66 4.32 -1.08 -26.88
N GLN A 67 3.29 -0.44 -26.33
CA GLN A 67 3.17 1.01 -26.33
C GLN A 67 2.72 1.48 -24.95
N LEU A 68 3.36 2.52 -24.39
CA LEU A 68 2.77 3.29 -23.30
C LEU A 68 1.92 4.44 -23.88
N ILE A 69 1.90 5.60 -23.23
CA ILE A 69 1.08 6.74 -23.67
C ILE A 69 1.52 7.20 -25.07
N ASP A 70 2.81 7.43 -25.24
CA ASP A 70 3.42 8.06 -26.41
C ASP A 70 4.84 7.54 -26.70
N LEU A 71 5.20 6.36 -26.14
CA LEU A 71 6.50 5.71 -26.37
C LEU A 71 6.38 4.21 -26.64
N ASN A 72 7.34 3.69 -27.41
CA ASN A 72 7.52 2.25 -27.62
C ASN A 72 8.07 1.59 -26.34
N PHE A 73 7.51 0.45 -26.01
CA PHE A 73 7.66 -0.17 -24.70
C PHE A 73 7.91 -1.67 -24.78
N SER A 74 8.78 -2.13 -23.89
CA SER A 74 8.95 -3.54 -23.56
C SER A 74 9.26 -3.69 -22.08
N PHE A 75 8.95 -4.87 -21.53
CA PHE A 75 9.47 -5.27 -20.23
C PHE A 75 10.91 -5.76 -20.40
N THR A 76 11.86 -5.12 -19.75
CA THR A 76 13.28 -5.54 -19.73
C THR A 76 13.50 -6.68 -18.73
N ILE A 77 12.82 -6.62 -17.58
CA ILE A 77 12.75 -7.71 -16.60
C ILE A 77 11.27 -8.02 -16.36
N LEU A 78 10.89 -9.29 -16.55
CA LEU A 78 9.50 -9.74 -16.44
C LEU A 78 9.42 -11.04 -15.63
N ASN A 79 9.07 -10.92 -14.36
CA ASN A 79 8.79 -12.08 -13.49
C ASN A 79 7.30 -12.41 -13.51
N LEU A 80 6.93 -13.64 -13.89
CA LEU A 80 5.54 -14.07 -14.07
C LEU A 80 4.97 -14.81 -12.86
N VAL A 81 4.72 -14.09 -11.76
CA VAL A 81 4.28 -14.69 -10.49
C VAL A 81 2.83 -15.23 -10.50
N CYS A 82 2.05 -14.92 -11.53
CA CYS A 82 0.61 -15.27 -11.63
C CYS A 82 0.29 -16.33 -12.70
N ASN A 83 1.28 -16.95 -13.34
CA ASN A 83 1.02 -17.96 -14.37
C ASN A 83 0.28 -19.19 -13.79
N GLU A 84 0.70 -19.64 -12.61
CA GLU A 84 0.15 -20.82 -11.93
C GLU A 84 -0.61 -20.47 -10.64
N SER A 85 -0.73 -19.18 -10.31
CA SER A 85 -1.39 -18.72 -9.09
C SER A 85 -2.43 -17.64 -9.37
N SER A 86 -3.50 -17.63 -8.59
CA SER A 86 -4.51 -16.57 -8.60
C SER A 86 -4.50 -15.90 -7.22
N PRO A 87 -3.63 -14.90 -7.01
CA PRO A 87 -3.46 -14.31 -5.69
C PRO A 87 -4.73 -13.59 -5.25
N LEU A 88 -4.99 -13.64 -3.94
CA LEU A 88 -5.99 -12.78 -3.32
C LEU A 88 -5.62 -11.31 -3.53
N LEU A 89 -4.35 -10.96 -3.31
CA LEU A 89 -3.85 -9.59 -3.41
C LEU A 89 -2.54 -9.56 -4.21
N LEU A 90 -2.52 -8.74 -5.25
CA LEU A 90 -1.30 -8.37 -5.96
C LEU A 90 -0.87 -6.97 -5.51
N VAL A 91 0.29 -6.86 -4.86
CA VAL A 91 0.87 -5.59 -4.42
C VAL A 91 1.93 -5.16 -5.43
N LEU A 92 1.75 -3.98 -6.02
CA LEU A 92 2.62 -3.40 -7.02
C LEU A 92 3.23 -2.13 -6.44
N ILE A 93 4.53 -2.20 -6.12
CA ILE A 93 5.25 -1.17 -5.39
C ILE A 93 6.08 -0.35 -6.36
N HIS A 94 5.78 0.94 -6.51
CA HIS A 94 6.67 1.86 -7.20
C HIS A 94 7.95 2.03 -6.37
N SER A 95 9.10 1.68 -6.96
CA SER A 95 10.41 1.89 -6.33
C SER A 95 11.38 2.58 -7.28
N SER A 96 12.36 3.30 -6.73
CA SER A 96 13.50 3.82 -7.51
C SER A 96 14.55 2.72 -7.66
N PRO A 97 15.27 2.63 -8.78
CA PRO A 97 16.32 1.62 -8.96
C PRO A 97 17.35 1.63 -7.82
N GLU A 98 17.72 2.79 -7.32
CA GLU A 98 18.68 3.02 -6.24
C GLU A 98 18.17 2.60 -4.84
N ASN A 99 16.85 2.39 -4.67
CA ASN A 99 16.23 2.16 -3.37
C ASN A 99 16.31 0.70 -2.87
N PHE A 100 17.46 0.03 -3.04
CA PHE A 100 17.69 -1.34 -2.58
C PHE A 100 17.31 -1.51 -1.09
N SER A 101 17.77 -0.60 -0.22
CA SER A 101 17.53 -0.68 1.22
C SER A 101 16.03 -0.63 1.59
N LYS A 102 15.24 0.18 0.88
CA LYS A 102 13.79 0.26 1.10
C LYS A 102 13.10 -1.04 0.68
N ARG A 103 13.43 -1.55 -0.52
CA ARG A 103 12.88 -2.83 -1.00
C ARG A 103 13.22 -3.98 -0.06
N LYS A 104 14.48 -4.05 0.39
CA LYS A 104 14.94 -5.01 1.40
C LYS A 104 14.13 -4.90 2.69
N THR A 105 13.93 -3.68 3.20
CA THR A 105 13.12 -3.44 4.40
C THR A 105 11.69 -3.94 4.21
N ILE A 106 11.06 -3.70 3.06
CA ILE A 106 9.72 -4.21 2.77
C ILE A 106 9.70 -5.74 2.79
N ARG A 107 10.64 -6.40 2.11
CA ARG A 107 10.77 -7.87 2.09
C ARG A 107 10.95 -8.47 3.49
N GLU A 108 11.72 -7.80 4.34
CA GLU A 108 12.04 -8.27 5.70
C GLU A 108 10.95 -7.94 6.73
N THR A 109 10.04 -7.00 6.42
CA THR A 109 9.00 -6.51 7.33
C THR A 109 7.60 -6.92 6.86
N TRP A 110 6.79 -5.97 6.41
CA TRP A 110 5.37 -6.17 6.10
C TRP A 110 5.13 -6.91 4.79
N GLY A 111 6.12 -6.97 3.92
CA GLY A 111 6.06 -7.73 2.67
C GLY A 111 6.44 -9.21 2.83
N LYS A 112 6.78 -9.65 4.05
CA LYS A 112 7.17 -11.03 4.33
C LYS A 112 6.02 -12.00 4.03
N GLY A 113 6.36 -13.06 3.28
CA GLY A 113 5.46 -13.88 2.46
C GLY A 113 4.14 -14.35 3.09
N SER A 114 3.12 -14.38 2.24
CA SER A 114 1.81 -15.02 2.43
C SER A 114 1.43 -15.62 1.08
N ASP A 115 1.09 -16.91 0.99
CA ASP A 115 0.94 -17.61 -0.31
C ASP A 115 -0.11 -16.96 -1.24
N ASN A 116 -1.11 -16.33 -0.66
CA ASN A 116 -2.19 -15.62 -1.35
C ASN A 116 -1.88 -14.14 -1.65
N VAL A 117 -0.70 -13.64 -1.32
CA VAL A 117 -0.25 -12.28 -1.61
C VAL A 117 1.02 -12.33 -2.45
N LYS A 118 1.03 -11.65 -3.59
CA LYS A 118 2.23 -11.48 -4.43
C LYS A 118 2.64 -10.03 -4.40
N ILE A 119 3.92 -9.76 -4.16
CA ILE A 119 4.48 -8.42 -4.11
C ILE A 119 5.52 -8.31 -5.22
N LEU A 120 5.43 -7.25 -6.03
CA LEU A 120 6.37 -6.94 -7.08
C LEU A 120 6.81 -5.47 -7.00
N PHE A 121 8.08 -5.22 -7.28
CA PHE A 121 8.65 -3.89 -7.38
C PHE A 121 8.68 -3.44 -8.84
N MET A 122 8.10 -2.28 -9.08
CA MET A 122 7.95 -1.67 -10.40
C MET A 122 9.03 -0.60 -10.57
N ILE A 123 9.94 -0.83 -11.50
CA ILE A 123 11.10 0.02 -11.76
C ILE A 123 11.22 0.34 -13.27
N GLY A 124 11.90 1.44 -13.61
CA GLY A 124 12.27 1.78 -14.98
C GLY A 124 13.72 1.40 -15.32
N SER A 125 14.13 1.69 -16.54
CA SER A 125 15.51 1.53 -16.99
C SER A 125 16.42 2.59 -16.39
N VAL A 126 17.72 2.29 -16.33
CA VAL A 126 18.76 3.19 -15.83
C VAL A 126 19.85 3.36 -16.89
N ASN A 127 20.51 4.52 -16.89
CA ASN A 127 21.62 4.77 -17.82
C ASN A 127 22.96 4.17 -17.35
N SER A 128 23.08 3.86 -16.05
CA SER A 128 24.30 3.30 -15.47
C SER A 128 24.33 1.79 -15.63
N SER A 129 25.36 1.27 -16.33
CA SER A 129 25.59 -0.16 -16.49
C SER A 129 25.81 -0.87 -15.15
N ASP A 130 26.51 -0.23 -14.23
CA ASP A 130 26.80 -0.81 -12.91
C ASP A 130 25.53 -0.92 -12.06
N LEU A 131 24.66 0.10 -12.14
CA LEU A 131 23.37 0.07 -11.46
C LEU A 131 22.45 -0.98 -12.08
N GLN A 132 22.41 -1.08 -13.42
CA GLN A 132 21.63 -2.11 -14.11
C GLN A 132 22.09 -3.52 -13.70
N LYS A 133 23.40 -3.78 -13.66
CA LYS A 133 23.94 -5.05 -13.18
C LYS A 133 23.54 -5.34 -11.74
N THR A 134 23.60 -4.35 -10.86
CA THR A 134 23.17 -4.50 -9.46
C THR A 134 21.69 -4.88 -9.34
N LEU A 135 20.82 -4.32 -10.22
CA LEU A 135 19.39 -4.67 -10.26
C LEU A 135 19.17 -6.09 -10.77
N GLU A 136 19.95 -6.53 -11.75
CA GLU A 136 19.90 -7.90 -12.29
C GLU A 136 20.36 -8.93 -11.24
N ASP A 137 21.42 -8.63 -10.50
CA ASP A 137 21.90 -9.43 -9.38
C ASP A 137 20.84 -9.52 -8.27
N GLU A 138 20.22 -8.39 -7.91
CA GLU A 138 19.10 -8.36 -6.95
C GLU A 138 17.92 -9.19 -7.45
N ASN A 139 17.53 -9.02 -8.71
CA ASN A 139 16.40 -9.76 -9.29
C ASN A 139 16.67 -11.26 -9.34
N THR A 140 17.90 -11.69 -9.62
CA THR A 140 18.28 -13.11 -9.63
C THR A 140 18.04 -13.77 -8.27
N ILE A 141 18.20 -13.02 -7.18
CA ILE A 141 18.00 -13.49 -5.81
C ILE A 141 16.51 -13.52 -5.44
N TYR A 142 15.76 -12.47 -5.76
CA TYR A 142 14.41 -12.27 -5.24
C TYR A 142 13.26 -12.55 -6.22
N ASN A 143 13.53 -12.49 -7.54
CA ASN A 143 12.58 -12.68 -8.63
C ASN A 143 11.27 -11.88 -8.49
N ASP A 144 11.37 -10.64 -7.98
CA ASP A 144 10.23 -9.80 -7.64
C ASP A 144 10.22 -8.45 -8.39
N PHE A 145 10.99 -8.30 -9.46
CA PHE A 145 11.02 -7.09 -10.27
C PHE A 145 10.14 -7.16 -11.50
N ILE A 146 9.59 -6.00 -11.85
CA ILE A 146 9.08 -5.69 -13.19
C ILE A 146 9.77 -4.41 -13.64
N GLN A 147 10.62 -4.52 -14.67
CA GLN A 147 11.38 -3.39 -15.20
C GLN A 147 10.87 -3.00 -16.58
N GLY A 148 10.51 -1.73 -16.76
CA GLY A 148 10.11 -1.17 -18.05
C GLY A 148 11.27 -0.54 -18.81
N SER A 149 11.18 -0.50 -20.14
CA SER A 149 12.21 0.07 -21.03
C SER A 149 12.31 1.61 -21.03
N PHE A 150 11.54 2.31 -20.19
CA PHE A 150 11.57 3.77 -20.05
C PHE A 150 12.51 4.20 -18.93
N LEU A 151 13.23 5.31 -19.12
CA LEU A 151 14.15 5.84 -18.11
C LEU A 151 13.40 6.19 -16.82
N ASP A 152 13.87 5.65 -15.69
CA ASP A 152 13.25 5.88 -14.39
C ASP A 152 13.56 7.28 -13.89
N THR A 153 12.60 8.19 -14.02
CA THR A 153 12.70 9.55 -13.50
C THR A 153 11.41 9.95 -12.85
N TYR A 154 11.49 10.95 -11.98
CA TYR A 154 10.33 11.54 -11.31
C TYR A 154 9.25 12.01 -12.32
N ARG A 155 9.65 12.55 -13.48
CA ARG A 155 8.73 12.98 -14.55
C ARG A 155 8.09 11.81 -15.30
N ASN A 156 8.75 10.65 -15.32
CA ASN A 156 8.31 9.43 -16.00
C ASN A 156 7.51 8.48 -15.10
N ILE A 157 7.14 8.90 -13.89
CA ILE A 157 6.30 8.09 -12.98
C ILE A 157 4.97 7.70 -13.64
N THR A 158 4.44 8.54 -14.54
CA THR A 158 3.23 8.20 -15.30
C THR A 158 3.41 6.95 -16.16
N TYR A 159 4.56 6.80 -16.83
CA TYR A 159 4.88 5.58 -17.58
C TYR A 159 4.96 4.35 -16.68
N LYS A 160 5.58 4.49 -15.51
CA LYS A 160 5.63 3.43 -14.50
C LYS A 160 4.23 3.02 -14.03
N HIS A 161 3.32 3.98 -13.87
CA HIS A 161 1.94 3.71 -13.49
C HIS A 161 1.14 3.03 -14.60
N VAL A 162 1.32 3.44 -15.86
CA VAL A 162 0.71 2.74 -17.00
C VAL A 162 1.27 1.32 -17.15
N MET A 163 2.57 1.12 -16.91
CA MET A 163 3.20 -0.20 -16.86
C MET A 163 2.59 -1.10 -15.78
N VAL A 164 2.26 -0.56 -14.60
CA VAL A 164 1.51 -1.28 -13.55
C VAL A 164 0.21 -1.87 -14.10
N PHE A 165 -0.58 -1.04 -14.78
CA PHE A 165 -1.83 -1.51 -15.38
C PHE A 165 -1.59 -2.56 -16.46
N LYS A 166 -0.60 -2.37 -17.33
CA LYS A 166 -0.26 -3.37 -18.36
C LYS A 166 0.14 -4.70 -17.75
N TYR A 167 0.96 -4.69 -16.70
CA TYR A 167 1.36 -5.92 -16.02
C TYR A 167 0.15 -6.66 -15.44
N VAL A 168 -0.74 -5.96 -14.73
CA VAL A 168 -1.99 -6.54 -14.21
C VAL A 168 -2.79 -7.18 -15.34
N ILE A 169 -3.01 -6.40 -16.41
CA ILE A 169 -3.89 -6.76 -17.49
C ILE A 169 -3.38 -7.97 -18.28
N TYR A 170 -2.10 -7.98 -18.64
CA TYR A 170 -1.53 -8.97 -19.55
C TYR A 170 -0.88 -10.16 -18.83
N HIS A 171 -0.43 -9.98 -17.59
CA HIS A 171 0.37 -10.98 -16.86
C HIS A 171 -0.22 -11.42 -15.52
N CYS A 172 -1.24 -10.72 -14.99
CA CYS A 172 -1.86 -11.12 -13.73
C CYS A 172 -3.38 -10.80 -13.66
N SER A 173 -4.12 -11.10 -14.73
CA SER A 173 -5.54 -10.76 -14.84
C SER A 173 -6.46 -11.51 -13.86
N LYS A 174 -5.94 -12.57 -13.23
CA LYS A 174 -6.67 -13.41 -12.25
C LYS A 174 -6.49 -12.95 -10.80
N ALA A 175 -5.69 -11.92 -10.53
CA ALA A 175 -5.61 -11.35 -9.18
C ALA A 175 -6.98 -10.81 -8.76
N ARG A 176 -7.42 -11.13 -7.54
CA ARG A 176 -8.75 -10.71 -7.05
C ARG A 176 -8.78 -9.23 -6.65
N TYR A 177 -7.69 -8.74 -6.08
CA TYR A 177 -7.50 -7.35 -5.67
C TYR A 177 -6.10 -6.88 -6.04
N ILE A 178 -5.97 -5.60 -6.35
CA ILE A 178 -4.68 -4.96 -6.65
C ILE A 178 -4.44 -3.86 -5.63
N LEU A 179 -3.24 -3.83 -5.06
CA LEU A 179 -2.77 -2.73 -4.23
C LEU A 179 -1.60 -2.05 -4.92
N LYS A 180 -1.79 -0.82 -5.38
CA LYS A 180 -0.68 0.05 -5.79
C LYS A 180 -0.19 0.84 -4.58
N THR A 181 1.12 0.85 -4.35
CA THR A 181 1.76 1.64 -3.28
C THR A 181 3.16 2.10 -3.67
N ASP A 182 3.77 2.94 -2.84
CA ASP A 182 5.14 3.41 -2.99
C ASP A 182 6.08 2.69 -1.99
N ASP A 183 7.39 2.73 -2.24
CA ASP A 183 8.40 2.04 -1.43
C ASP A 183 8.71 2.68 -0.06
N ASP A 184 8.05 3.80 0.27
CA ASP A 184 8.11 4.50 1.55
C ASP A 184 6.82 4.37 2.37
N VAL A 185 5.94 3.44 2.00
CA VAL A 185 4.68 3.18 2.69
C VAL A 185 4.77 1.89 3.52
N PHE A 186 4.15 1.92 4.70
CA PHE A 186 3.88 0.72 5.49
C PHE A 186 2.44 0.26 5.27
N VAL A 187 2.26 -1.04 5.08
CA VAL A 187 0.93 -1.64 4.98
C VAL A 187 0.74 -2.71 6.04
N ASN A 188 -0.31 -2.58 6.85
CA ASN A 188 -0.69 -3.61 7.82
C ASN A 188 -1.32 -4.80 7.08
N MET A 189 -0.50 -5.76 6.63
CA MET A 189 -0.95 -6.92 5.86
C MET A 189 -2.03 -7.76 6.55
N PRO A 190 -1.95 -8.07 7.86
CA PRO A 190 -3.04 -8.77 8.56
C PRO A 190 -4.38 -8.04 8.48
N ALA A 191 -4.40 -6.73 8.76
CA ALA A 191 -5.61 -5.92 8.69
C ALA A 191 -6.13 -5.81 7.26
N MET A 192 -5.23 -5.66 6.28
CA MET A 192 -5.57 -5.63 4.84
C MET A 192 -6.28 -6.91 4.40
N LYS A 193 -5.72 -8.08 4.76
CA LYS A 193 -6.33 -9.37 4.42
C LYS A 193 -7.72 -9.50 5.05
N ASN A 194 -7.85 -9.18 6.35
CA ASN A 194 -9.13 -9.22 7.03
C ASN A 194 -10.17 -8.32 6.36
N PHE A 195 -9.78 -7.10 6.00
CA PHE A 195 -10.65 -6.17 5.29
C PHE A 195 -11.12 -6.75 3.94
N LEU A 196 -10.21 -7.29 3.13
CA LEU A 196 -10.53 -7.83 1.80
C LEU A 196 -11.38 -9.11 1.82
N THR A 197 -11.24 -9.94 2.86
CA THR A 197 -11.94 -11.24 2.96
C THR A 197 -13.21 -11.21 3.80
N VAL A 198 -13.25 -10.38 4.84
CA VAL A 198 -14.37 -10.31 5.78
C VAL A 198 -15.21 -9.08 5.49
N ASP A 199 -14.61 -7.90 5.64
CA ASP A 199 -15.36 -6.64 5.67
C ASP A 199 -15.90 -6.23 4.30
N LEU A 200 -15.12 -6.45 3.25
CA LEU A 200 -15.48 -6.09 1.88
C LEU A 200 -16.35 -7.14 1.19
N SER A 201 -16.32 -8.39 1.67
CA SER A 201 -17.06 -9.51 1.09
C SER A 201 -18.56 -9.28 0.91
N PRO A 202 -19.30 -8.59 1.81
CA PRO A 202 -20.75 -8.42 1.69
C PRO A 202 -21.15 -7.40 0.61
N TYR A 203 -20.27 -6.47 0.27
CA TYR A 203 -20.55 -5.38 -0.69
C TYR A 203 -20.29 -5.80 -2.15
N GLY A 204 -19.56 -6.90 -2.34
CA GLY A 204 -18.94 -7.21 -3.63
C GLY A 204 -17.84 -6.21 -3.97
N ALA A 205 -16.86 -6.67 -4.75
CA ALA A 205 -15.69 -5.86 -5.12
C ALA A 205 -15.63 -5.54 -6.61
N THR A 206 -16.70 -5.82 -7.37
CA THR A 206 -16.67 -5.61 -8.81
C THR A 206 -16.68 -4.11 -9.12
N ARG A 207 -15.69 -3.64 -9.88
CA ARG A 207 -15.56 -2.25 -10.35
C ARG A 207 -15.42 -1.24 -9.19
N MET A 208 -14.53 -1.54 -8.26
CA MET A 208 -14.26 -0.70 -7.10
C MET A 208 -12.90 -0.02 -7.22
N LEU A 209 -12.79 1.19 -6.65
CA LEU A 209 -11.52 1.84 -6.39
C LEU A 209 -11.59 2.46 -5.00
N LEU A 210 -10.64 2.11 -4.16
CA LEU A 210 -10.54 2.51 -2.76
C LEU A 210 -9.31 3.40 -2.57
N CYS A 211 -9.57 4.65 -2.21
CA CYS A 211 -8.55 5.63 -1.90
C CYS A 211 -9.15 6.78 -1.08
N THR A 212 -8.32 7.74 -0.65
CA THR A 212 -8.81 9.03 -0.17
C THR A 212 -8.88 10.02 -1.35
N PRO A 213 -10.06 10.25 -1.96
CA PRO A 213 -10.15 11.09 -3.15
C PRO A 213 -9.79 12.54 -2.86
N ARG A 214 -9.01 13.15 -3.75
CA ARG A 214 -8.73 14.59 -3.76
C ARG A 214 -9.68 15.28 -4.73
N LYS A 215 -10.46 16.23 -4.22
CA LYS A 215 -11.41 17.02 -5.00
C LYS A 215 -10.95 18.46 -5.08
N HIS A 216 -11.25 19.13 -6.20
CA HIS A 216 -10.99 20.56 -6.43
C HIS A 216 -9.53 21.00 -6.20
N THR A 217 -8.56 20.11 -6.40
CA THR A 217 -7.14 20.43 -6.24
C THR A 217 -6.69 21.41 -7.32
N LYS A 218 -6.18 22.57 -6.91
CA LYS A 218 -5.60 23.55 -7.84
C LYS A 218 -4.29 23.01 -8.41
N VAL A 219 -4.08 23.26 -9.70
CA VAL A 219 -2.84 22.86 -10.39
C VAL A 219 -1.70 23.77 -9.90
N PRO A 220 -0.61 23.22 -9.35
CA PRO A 220 0.52 24.02 -8.90
C PRO A 220 1.24 24.65 -10.10
N ARG A 221 1.23 25.98 -10.18
CA ARG A 221 1.87 26.74 -11.28
C ARG A 221 3.21 27.38 -10.91
N THR A 222 3.54 27.44 -9.62
CA THR A 222 4.72 28.16 -9.11
C THR A 222 6.03 27.45 -9.47
N TYR A 223 7.06 28.18 -9.93
CA TYR A 223 8.41 27.63 -10.20
C TYR A 223 9.08 26.99 -8.97
N ARG A 224 8.69 27.42 -7.77
CA ARG A 224 9.19 26.85 -6.50
C ARG A 224 8.56 25.51 -6.14
N SER A 225 7.51 25.07 -6.85
CA SER A 225 6.85 23.80 -6.58
C SER A 225 7.57 22.68 -7.32
N LYS A 226 8.00 21.63 -6.61
CA LYS A 226 8.51 20.39 -7.22
C LYS A 226 7.51 19.73 -8.17
N TRP A 227 6.22 19.97 -7.95
CA TRP A 227 5.11 19.38 -8.71
C TRP A 227 4.57 20.31 -9.79
N ARG A 228 5.31 21.37 -10.16
CA ARG A 228 4.82 22.39 -11.09
C ARG A 228 4.39 21.78 -12.43
N VAL A 229 3.23 22.20 -12.90
CA VAL A 229 2.69 21.87 -14.22
C VAL A 229 2.43 23.16 -15.02
N SER A 230 2.89 23.19 -16.27
CA SER A 230 2.70 24.27 -17.24
C SER A 230 1.31 24.24 -17.88
N PHE A 231 0.88 25.37 -18.46
CA PHE A 231 -0.42 25.43 -19.15
C PHE A 231 -0.45 24.58 -20.42
N THR A 232 0.72 24.34 -21.03
CA THR A 232 0.88 23.43 -22.17
C THR A 232 0.70 21.97 -21.76
N GLU A 233 1.20 21.56 -20.59
CA GLU A 233 1.01 20.19 -20.07
C GLU A 233 -0.45 19.95 -19.62
N TYR A 234 -1.09 20.94 -19.00
CA TYR A 234 -2.48 20.83 -18.56
C TYR A 234 -3.13 22.21 -18.54
N PRO A 235 -4.17 22.48 -19.34
CA PRO A 235 -4.72 23.83 -19.51
C PRO A 235 -5.62 24.27 -18.35
N ASN A 236 -6.31 23.33 -17.69
CA ASN A 236 -7.30 23.67 -16.68
C ASN A 236 -6.65 24.18 -15.38
N ARG A 237 -7.40 24.97 -14.60
CA ARG A 237 -6.93 25.54 -13.33
C ARG A 237 -6.92 24.53 -12.17
N SER A 238 -7.73 23.49 -12.26
CA SER A 238 -7.87 22.46 -11.25
C SER A 238 -7.81 21.07 -11.88
N TYR A 239 -7.26 20.11 -11.15
CA TYR A 239 -7.31 18.70 -11.52
C TYR A 239 -8.73 18.14 -11.36
N PRO A 240 -9.10 17.12 -12.15
CA PRO A 240 -10.30 16.33 -11.88
C PRO A 240 -10.17 15.64 -10.51
N THR A 241 -11.24 15.01 -10.03
CA THR A 241 -11.15 14.19 -8.81
C THR A 241 -10.22 13.01 -9.06
N TYR A 242 -9.26 12.76 -8.17
CA TYR A 242 -8.27 11.71 -8.34
C TYR A 242 -7.85 11.08 -7.00
N CYS A 243 -7.27 9.88 -7.07
CA CYS A 243 -6.60 9.24 -5.96
C CYS A 243 -5.14 9.69 -5.91
N PRO A 244 -4.63 10.13 -4.75
CA PRO A 244 -3.24 10.54 -4.62
C PRO A 244 -2.32 9.31 -4.49
N ALA A 245 -1.33 9.23 -5.39
CA ALA A 245 -0.37 8.13 -5.47
C ALA A 245 0.39 7.79 -4.17
N SER A 246 0.56 8.77 -3.26
CA SER A 246 1.31 8.64 -1.99
C SER A 246 0.51 8.04 -0.83
N ARG A 247 -0.71 7.57 -1.08
CA ARG A 247 -1.49 6.76 -0.14
C ARG A 247 -2.00 5.55 -0.91
N SER A 248 -1.92 4.39 -0.28
CA SER A 248 -2.36 3.09 -0.83
C SER A 248 -3.62 3.24 -1.68
N GLU A 249 -3.50 2.88 -2.96
CA GLU A 249 -4.63 2.80 -3.89
C GLU A 249 -4.97 1.31 -4.04
N LEU A 250 -6.17 0.94 -3.63
CA LEU A 250 -6.70 -0.42 -3.80
C LEU A 250 -7.69 -0.40 -4.96
N GLN A 251 -7.43 -1.18 -5.99
CA GLN A 251 -8.27 -1.29 -7.17
C GLN A 251 -8.77 -2.73 -7.37
#